data_AF-A0A8C8JKD4-F1
#
_entry.id   AF-A0A8C8JKD4-F1
#
_cell.length_a   1.000
_cell.length_b   1.000
_cell.length_c   1.000
_cell.angle_alpha   90.00
_cell.angle_beta   90.00
_cell.angle_gamma   90.00
#
_symmetry.space_group_name_H-M   'P 1'
#
loop_
_entity.id
_entity.type
_entity.pdbx_description
1 polymer ?
#
loop_
_entity_poly.entity_id
_entity_poly.type
_entity_poly.pdbx_seq_one_letter_code
_entity_poly.pdbx_strand_id
1 'polypeptide(L)'
;MVVARQKPLLSKKHMKAHLEFAKRHLKDSQTMRNTILWTNETKIELFSLTPKHQIWRKPGTIPTVKHGGGSITLWGCFSAAGTGRLVRIEGKMNREKYREITEENLLQSAQDLSLGRRFTFQQDNDPKNIAKTTQEWFWDKFLNVLEWPSQSTDLNMI
;
A
#
# COMPACT_ATOMS: atom_id res chain seq x y z
N MET A 1 23.19 18.83 5.65
CA MET A 1 23.20 17.64 6.53
C MET A 1 22.27 16.60 5.90
N VAL A 2 22.82 15.55 5.28
CA VAL A 2 22.01 14.49 4.65
C VAL A 2 21.57 13.56 5.78
N VAL A 3 20.27 13.51 6.08
CA VAL A 3 19.72 12.54 7.02
C VAL A 3 19.79 11.16 6.35
N ALA A 4 20.56 10.24 6.91
CA ALA A 4 20.62 8.86 6.42
C ALA A 4 19.23 8.23 6.50
N ARG A 5 18.73 7.64 5.40
CA ARG A 5 17.48 6.87 5.41
C ARG A 5 17.65 5.70 6.37
N GLN A 6 16.79 5.64 7.40
CA GLN A 6 16.67 4.45 8.23
C GLN A 6 16.09 3.33 7.35
N LYS A 7 16.85 2.25 7.18
CA LYS A 7 16.36 1.03 6.53
C LYS A 7 16.03 0.01 7.61
N PRO A 8 14.87 -0.67 7.54
CA PRO A 8 14.60 -1.77 8.46
C PRO A 8 15.70 -2.83 8.31
N LEU A 9 16.16 -3.37 9.45
CA LEU A 9 17.12 -4.47 9.46
C LEU A 9 16.40 -5.73 8.94
N LEU A 10 16.70 -6.12 7.70
CA LEU A 10 16.16 -7.34 7.12
C LEU A 10 16.88 -8.56 7.68
N SER A 11 16.10 -9.58 8.07
CA SER A 11 16.66 -10.88 8.43
C SER A 11 17.27 -11.57 7.20
N LYS A 12 18.21 -12.50 7.40
CA LYS A 12 18.77 -13.32 6.30
C LYS A 12 17.67 -14.03 5.50
N LYS A 13 16.59 -14.45 6.16
CA LYS A 13 15.42 -15.07 5.53
C LYS A 13 14.72 -14.11 4.59
N HIS A 14 14.48 -12.87 5.02
CA HIS A 14 13.84 -11.85 4.18
C HIS A 14 14.73 -11.48 2.99
N MET A 15 16.03 -11.31 3.21
CA MET A 15 16.98 -11.04 2.12
C MET A 15 16.98 -12.14 1.04
N LYS A 16 16.91 -13.42 1.45
CA LYS A 16 16.82 -14.54 0.51
C LYS A 16 15.51 -14.48 -0.30
N ALA A 17 14.39 -14.26 0.37
CA ALA A 17 13.08 -14.15 -0.30
C ALA A 17 13.03 -12.96 -1.27
N HIS A 18 13.60 -11.80 -0.89
CA HIS A 18 13.74 -10.62 -1.76
C HIS A 18 14.55 -10.95 -3.01
N LEU A 19 15.69 -11.63 -2.84
CA LEU A 19 16.55 -12.01 -3.96
C LEU A 19 15.88 -13.03 -4.90
N GLU A 20 15.17 -14.00 -4.35
CA GLU A 20 14.44 -15.00 -5.14
C GLU A 20 13.30 -14.37 -5.94
N PHE A 21 12.52 -13.49 -5.32
CA PHE A 21 11.49 -12.69 -5.98
C PHE A 21 12.09 -11.86 -7.12
N ALA A 22 13.13 -11.06 -6.83
CA ALA A 22 13.76 -10.21 -7.84
C ALA A 22 14.31 -11.01 -9.02
N LYS A 23 14.93 -12.17 -8.78
CA LYS A 23 15.43 -13.06 -9.84
C LYS A 23 14.30 -13.64 -10.69
N ARG A 24 13.18 -14.04 -10.06
CA ARG A 24 12.02 -14.61 -10.76
C ARG A 24 11.36 -13.59 -11.68
N HIS A 25 11.23 -12.35 -11.20
CA HIS A 25 10.53 -11.27 -11.89
C HIS A 25 11.44 -10.39 -12.79
N LEU A 26 12.74 -10.69 -12.85
CA LEU A 26 13.72 -9.95 -13.64
C LEU A 26 13.39 -9.96 -15.14
N LYS A 27 12.89 -11.10 -15.64
CA LYS A 27 12.57 -11.34 -17.06
C LYS A 27 11.09 -11.14 -17.39
N ASP A 28 10.30 -10.62 -16.45
CA ASP A 28 8.88 -10.39 -16.70
C ASP A 28 8.69 -9.44 -17.88
N SER A 29 7.75 -9.80 -18.76
CA SER A 29 7.41 -8.95 -19.90
C SER A 29 6.76 -7.66 -19.43
N GLN A 30 6.94 -6.59 -20.21
CA GLN A 30 6.28 -5.31 -19.95
C GLN A 30 4.75 -5.47 -19.91
N THR A 31 4.20 -6.34 -20.76
CA THR A 31 2.77 -6.66 -20.78
C THR A 31 2.30 -7.21 -19.44
N MET A 32 3.06 -8.13 -18.84
CA MET A 32 2.71 -8.68 -17.53
C MET A 32 2.75 -7.60 -16.45
N ARG A 33 3.81 -6.77 -16.43
CA ARG A 33 3.93 -5.65 -15.47
C ARG A 33 2.80 -4.63 -15.61
N ASN A 34 2.35 -4.37 -16.83
CA ASN A 34 1.24 -3.44 -17.09
C ASN A 34 -0.11 -3.97 -16.63
N THR A 35 -0.24 -5.29 -16.43
CA THR A 35 -1.46 -5.92 -15.90
C THR A 35 -1.46 -6.07 -14.38
N ILE A 36 -0.45 -5.54 -13.68
CA ILE A 36 -0.41 -5.56 -12.21
C ILE A 36 -1.19 -4.36 -11.66
N LEU A 37 -2.13 -4.66 -10.77
CA LEU A 37 -2.83 -3.67 -9.96
C LEU A 37 -2.20 -3.63 -8.56
N TRP A 38 -1.48 -2.55 -8.29
CA TRP A 38 -0.78 -2.29 -7.04
C TRP A 38 -1.74 -1.69 -6.04
N THR A 39 -1.71 -2.15 -4.79
CA THR A 39 -2.57 -1.63 -3.72
C THR A 39 -1.82 -1.40 -2.42
N ASN A 40 -2.25 -0.40 -1.65
CA ASN A 40 -1.67 -0.11 -0.35
C ASN A 40 -2.60 0.75 0.50
N GLU A 41 -2.30 0.79 1.78
CA GLU A 41 -2.86 1.70 2.75
C GLU A 41 -1.82 2.76 3.11
N THR A 42 -2.21 4.04 3.04
CA THR A 42 -1.35 5.13 3.49
C THR A 42 -2.04 5.97 4.54
N LYS A 43 -1.27 6.36 5.57
CA LYS A 43 -1.73 7.25 6.62
C LYS A 43 -1.12 8.63 6.40
N ILE A 44 -1.96 9.63 6.18
CA ILE A 44 -1.56 11.02 6.03
C ILE A 44 -1.88 11.74 7.33
N GLU A 45 -0.86 12.31 7.96
CA GLU A 45 -0.99 13.09 9.19
C GLU A 45 -1.07 14.58 8.86
N LEU A 46 -2.04 15.29 9.43
CA LEU A 46 -2.20 16.74 9.20
C LEU A 46 -1.05 17.53 9.83
N PHE A 47 -0.55 17.06 10.98
CA PHE A 47 0.62 17.60 11.65
C PHE A 47 1.60 16.45 11.94
N SER A 48 2.53 16.22 11.02
CA SER A 48 3.60 15.23 11.17
C SER A 48 4.71 15.74 12.10
N LEU A 49 5.34 14.80 12.83
CA LEU A 49 6.44 15.07 13.79
C LEU A 49 7.82 15.27 13.12
N THR A 50 7.88 15.41 11.79
CA THR A 50 9.13 15.63 11.02
C THR A 50 9.27 17.09 10.55
N PRO A 51 10.50 17.62 10.37
CA PRO A 51 10.78 18.98 10.80
C PRO A 51 10.38 20.08 9.79
N LYS A 52 9.78 21.13 10.37
CA LYS A 52 9.49 22.47 9.83
C LYS A 52 8.20 22.63 9.00
N HIS A 53 7.07 22.57 9.68
CA HIS A 53 5.98 23.48 9.34
C HIS A 53 6.51 24.92 9.52
N GLN A 54 6.66 25.68 8.44
CA GLN A 54 6.89 27.12 8.54
C GLN A 54 5.56 27.78 8.89
N ILE A 55 5.45 28.28 10.11
CA ILE A 55 4.24 28.95 10.60
C ILE A 55 4.62 30.40 10.88
N TRP A 56 3.99 31.35 10.20
CA TRP A 56 4.15 32.78 10.48
C TRP A 56 3.34 33.13 11.73
N ARG A 57 3.99 33.70 12.76
CA ARG A 57 3.35 34.11 14.01
C ARG A 57 3.91 35.43 14.52
N LYS A 58 3.12 36.10 15.35
CA LYS A 58 3.56 37.29 16.10
C LYS A 58 4.57 36.89 17.19
N PRO A 59 5.57 37.74 17.51
CA PRO A 59 6.50 37.49 18.61
C PRO A 59 5.76 37.30 19.95
N GLY A 60 6.21 36.35 20.78
CA GLY A 60 5.67 36.14 22.15
C GLY A 60 4.65 35.00 22.32
N THR A 61 4.38 34.18 21.30
CA THR A 61 3.43 33.04 21.41
C THR A 61 4.13 31.68 21.51
N ILE A 62 3.81 30.89 22.54
CA ILE A 62 4.27 29.49 22.69
C ILE A 62 3.34 28.57 21.87
N PRO A 63 3.87 27.66 21.03
CA PRO A 63 3.06 26.70 20.29
C PRO A 63 2.38 25.69 21.23
N THR A 64 1.07 25.55 21.13
CA THR A 64 0.34 24.41 21.70
C THR A 64 -0.69 23.92 20.69
N VAL A 65 -0.61 22.64 20.33
CA VAL A 65 -1.69 21.97 19.59
C VAL A 65 -2.71 21.55 20.66
N LYS A 66 -3.83 22.26 20.77
CA LYS A 66 -4.85 21.93 21.79
C LYS A 66 -5.45 20.53 21.60
N HIS A 67 -5.49 20.03 20.37
CA HIS A 67 -5.98 18.71 20.00
C HIS A 67 -5.06 18.14 18.92
N GLY A 68 -4.69 16.86 19.03
CA GLY A 68 -3.82 16.17 18.09
C GLY A 68 -4.26 16.39 16.64
N GLY A 69 -3.29 16.57 15.74
CA GLY A 69 -3.54 16.95 14.35
C GLY A 69 -4.44 16.04 13.54
N GLY A 70 -4.75 14.85 14.05
CA GLY A 70 -5.55 13.90 13.32
C GLY A 70 -4.79 13.32 12.13
N SER A 71 -5.35 12.25 11.60
CA SER A 71 -4.81 11.57 10.44
C SER A 71 -5.95 10.97 9.65
N ILE A 72 -5.79 10.94 8.33
CA ILE A 72 -6.64 10.15 7.46
C ILE A 72 -5.86 8.91 7.02
N THR A 73 -6.53 7.77 7.00
CA THR A 73 -6.00 6.55 6.39
C THR A 73 -6.76 6.36 5.08
N LEU A 74 -6.02 6.13 4.01
CA LEU A 74 -6.55 5.93 2.66
C LEU A 74 -6.14 4.55 2.18
N TRP A 75 -7.08 3.82 1.59
CA TRP A 75 -6.79 2.67 0.72
C TRP A 75 -6.76 3.17 -0.72
N GLY A 76 -5.75 2.77 -1.49
CA GLY A 76 -5.64 3.18 -2.88
C GLY A 76 -5.06 2.07 -3.75
N CYS A 77 -5.32 2.18 -5.05
CA CYS A 77 -4.74 1.30 -6.04
C CYS A 77 -4.33 2.04 -7.31
N PHE A 78 -3.37 1.48 -8.04
CA PHE A 78 -2.95 2.00 -9.34
C PHE A 78 -2.31 0.91 -10.21
N SER A 79 -2.25 1.15 -11.52
CA SER A 79 -1.57 0.30 -12.49
C SER A 79 -0.75 1.14 -13.47
N ALA A 80 -0.10 0.51 -14.44
CA ALA A 80 0.55 1.24 -15.53
C ALA A 80 -0.42 2.09 -16.36
N ALA A 81 -1.72 1.80 -16.34
CA ALA A 81 -2.75 2.57 -17.05
C ALA A 81 -3.15 3.86 -16.30
N GLY A 82 -2.86 3.96 -15.00
CA GLY A 82 -3.18 5.12 -14.18
C GLY A 82 -3.63 4.78 -12.77
N THR A 83 -4.24 5.76 -12.10
CA THR A 83 -4.77 5.63 -10.74
C THR A 83 -6.12 4.94 -10.75
N GLY A 84 -6.29 3.93 -9.90
CA GLY A 84 -7.58 3.36 -9.59
C GLY A 84 -8.29 4.14 -8.49
N ARG A 85 -9.20 3.48 -7.77
CA ARG A 85 -9.96 4.12 -6.69
C ARG A 85 -9.10 4.44 -5.48
N LEU A 86 -9.47 5.52 -4.79
CA LEU A 86 -8.91 5.99 -3.53
C LEU A 86 -10.05 6.14 -2.52
N VAL A 87 -9.98 5.38 -1.42
CA VAL A 87 -11.06 5.25 -0.44
C VAL A 87 -10.56 5.69 0.92
N ARG A 88 -11.30 6.59 1.56
CA ARG A 88 -11.04 6.99 2.94
C ARG A 88 -11.51 5.90 3.89
N ILE A 89 -10.62 5.44 4.76
CA ILE A 89 -10.94 4.47 5.80
C ILE A 89 -11.34 5.22 7.06
N GLU A 90 -12.53 4.94 7.55
CA GLU A 90 -13.02 5.49 8.81
C GLU A 90 -12.62 4.61 10.00
N GLY A 91 -11.91 5.22 10.97
CA GLY A 91 -11.43 4.54 12.17
C GLY A 91 -10.21 3.65 11.91
N LYS A 92 -10.03 2.65 12.78
CA LYS A 92 -8.93 1.69 12.66
C LYS A 92 -9.27 0.63 11.60
N MET A 93 -8.36 0.42 10.66
CA MET A 93 -8.47 -0.69 9.70
C MET A 93 -8.37 -2.03 10.43
N ASN A 94 -9.35 -2.91 10.22
CA ASN A 94 -9.32 -4.31 10.62
C ASN A 94 -9.48 -5.19 9.37
N ARG A 95 -9.34 -6.51 9.54
CA ARG A 95 -9.40 -7.47 8.43
C ARG A 95 -10.76 -7.46 7.71
N GLU A 96 -11.86 -7.25 8.46
CA GLU A 96 -13.21 -7.23 7.90
C GLU A 96 -13.41 -6.02 6.98
N LYS A 97 -13.05 -4.82 7.46
CA LYS A 97 -13.08 -3.58 6.66
C LYS A 97 -12.14 -3.64 5.47
N TYR A 98 -10.95 -4.22 5.64
CA TYR A 98 -10.02 -4.41 4.53
C TYR A 98 -10.66 -5.24 3.42
N ARG A 99 -11.31 -6.36 3.78
CA ARG A 99 -11.99 -7.22 2.81
C ARG A 99 -13.13 -6.49 2.12
N GLU A 100 -13.98 -5.78 2.88
CA GLU A 100 -15.10 -4.99 2.34
C GLU A 100 -14.62 -3.94 1.33
N ILE A 101 -13.65 -3.10 1.72
CA ILE A 101 -13.09 -2.07 0.84
C ILE A 101 -12.44 -2.68 -0.40
N THR A 102 -11.69 -3.77 -0.23
CA THR A 102 -11.05 -4.47 -1.36
C THR A 102 -12.10 -5.06 -2.30
N GLU A 103 -13.13 -5.72 -1.78
CA GLU A 103 -14.20 -6.33 -2.58
C GLU A 103 -14.97 -5.29 -3.41
N GLU A 104 -15.33 -4.16 -2.79
CA GLU A 104 -16.09 -3.11 -3.46
C GLU A 104 -15.28 -2.34 -4.51
N ASN A 105 -13.97 -2.20 -4.32
CA ASN A 105 -13.17 -1.26 -5.11
C ASN A 105 -12.16 -1.93 -6.04
N LEU A 106 -11.72 -3.16 -5.77
CA LEU A 106 -10.67 -3.82 -6.55
C LEU A 106 -11.12 -4.13 -7.97
N LEU A 107 -12.23 -4.86 -8.11
CA LEU A 107 -12.74 -5.29 -9.41
C LEU A 107 -13.17 -4.10 -10.26
N GLN A 108 -13.80 -3.10 -9.63
CA GLN A 108 -14.21 -1.89 -10.31
C GLN A 108 -12.99 -1.08 -10.80
N SER A 109 -11.95 -0.94 -9.97
CA SER A 109 -10.70 -0.28 -10.40
C SER A 109 -10.02 -1.02 -11.55
N ALA A 110 -10.01 -2.35 -11.54
CA ALA A 110 -9.46 -3.14 -12.63
C ALA A 110 -10.25 -2.96 -13.95
N GLN A 111 -11.57 -2.82 -13.86
CA GLN A 111 -12.44 -2.51 -15.00
C GLN A 111 -12.20 -1.08 -15.52
N ASP A 112 -12.19 -0.09 -14.62
CA ASP A 112 -11.98 1.32 -14.96
C ASP A 112 -10.60 1.51 -15.65
N LEU A 113 -9.60 0.76 -15.23
CA LEU A 113 -8.24 0.76 -15.80
C LEU A 113 -8.07 -0.18 -17.00
N SER A 114 -9.13 -0.86 -17.45
CA SER A 114 -9.11 -1.77 -18.61
C SER A 114 -8.03 -2.85 -18.55
N LEU A 115 -7.75 -3.39 -17.35
CA LEU A 115 -6.68 -4.39 -17.14
C LEU A 115 -7.01 -5.78 -17.71
N GLY A 116 -8.24 -5.96 -18.20
CA GLY A 116 -8.75 -7.23 -18.70
C GLY A 116 -9.08 -8.23 -17.59
N ARG A 117 -9.48 -9.44 -17.99
CA ARG A 117 -9.96 -10.49 -17.06
C ARG A 117 -8.85 -11.19 -16.28
N ARG A 118 -7.58 -11.06 -16.71
CA ARG A 118 -6.43 -11.78 -16.15
C ARG A 118 -5.38 -10.81 -15.59
N PHE A 119 -5.82 -9.83 -14.83
CA PHE A 119 -4.92 -8.95 -14.11
C PHE A 119 -4.35 -9.66 -12.88
N THR A 120 -3.19 -9.17 -12.41
CA THR A 120 -2.56 -9.66 -11.18
C THR A 120 -2.73 -8.59 -10.11
N PHE A 121 -3.23 -8.99 -8.95
CA PHE A 121 -3.41 -8.13 -7.80
C PHE A 121 -2.18 -8.20 -6.90
N GLN A 122 -1.60 -7.07 -6.54
CA GLN A 122 -0.53 -6.99 -5.55
C GLN A 122 -1.06 -6.33 -4.27
N GLN A 123 -0.75 -6.98 -3.14
CA GLN A 123 -0.93 -6.46 -1.79
C GLN A 123 0.27 -6.88 -0.93
N ASP A 124 0.48 -6.19 0.19
CA ASP A 124 1.52 -6.59 1.14
C ASP A 124 1.10 -7.81 2.00
N ASN A 125 2.08 -8.33 2.75
CA ASN A 125 1.92 -9.47 3.64
C ASN A 125 1.50 -9.05 5.06
N ASP A 126 0.74 -7.97 5.24
CA ASP A 126 0.17 -7.64 6.55
C ASP A 126 -0.72 -8.82 7.03
N PRO A 127 -0.65 -9.23 8.31
CA PRO A 127 -1.51 -10.29 8.86
C PRO A 127 -3.00 -10.15 8.53
N LYS A 128 -3.52 -8.92 8.38
CA LYS A 128 -4.92 -8.68 8.00
C LYS A 128 -5.22 -9.08 6.54
N ASN A 129 -4.22 -9.00 5.66
CA ASN A 129 -4.30 -9.27 4.22
C ASN A 129 -4.14 -10.77 3.92
N ILE A 130 -3.38 -11.49 4.75
CA ILE A 130 -3.16 -12.94 4.63
C ILE A 130 -4.15 -13.77 5.47
N ALA A 131 -5.17 -13.12 6.05
CA ALA A 131 -6.21 -13.85 6.77
C ALA A 131 -6.85 -14.93 5.87
N LYS A 132 -7.07 -16.14 6.41
CA LYS A 132 -7.57 -17.29 5.65
C LYS A 132 -8.85 -16.96 4.86
N THR A 133 -9.76 -16.21 5.48
CA THR A 133 -11.01 -15.77 4.87
C THR A 133 -10.80 -14.84 3.66
N THR A 134 -9.74 -14.04 3.66
CA THR A 134 -9.37 -13.16 2.54
C THR A 134 -8.75 -13.99 1.40
N GLN A 135 -7.92 -14.98 1.73
CA GLN A 135 -7.33 -15.91 0.75
C GLN A 135 -8.39 -16.79 0.06
N GLU A 136 -9.36 -17.31 0.81
CA GLU A 136 -10.51 -18.04 0.28
C GLU A 136 -11.34 -17.17 -0.68
N TRP A 137 -11.52 -15.89 -0.36
CA TRP A 137 -12.21 -14.95 -1.24
C TRP A 137 -11.46 -14.68 -2.55
N PHE A 138 -10.13 -14.47 -2.51
CA PHE A 138 -9.35 -14.32 -3.75
C PHE A 138 -9.49 -15.54 -4.65
N TRP A 139 -9.50 -16.74 -4.06
CA TRP A 139 -9.70 -17.99 -4.78
C TRP A 139 -11.09 -18.07 -5.44
N ASP A 140 -12.16 -17.76 -4.68
CA ASP A 140 -13.54 -17.76 -5.19
C ASP A 140 -13.74 -16.76 -6.34
N LYS A 141 -13.08 -15.61 -6.29
CA LYS A 141 -13.11 -14.58 -7.35
C LYS A 141 -12.15 -14.85 -8.51
N PHE A 142 -11.41 -15.96 -8.49
CA PHE A 142 -10.37 -16.29 -9.47
C PHE A 142 -9.32 -15.17 -9.63
N LEU A 143 -8.99 -14.49 -8.51
CA LEU A 143 -8.01 -13.42 -8.48
C LEU A 143 -6.60 -13.97 -8.35
N ASN A 144 -5.72 -13.57 -9.27
CA ASN A 144 -4.29 -13.90 -9.19
C ASN A 144 -3.61 -12.92 -8.24
N VAL A 145 -3.20 -13.39 -7.06
CA VAL A 145 -2.43 -12.59 -6.09
C VAL A 145 -0.93 -12.75 -6.38
N LEU A 146 -0.21 -11.64 -6.53
CA LEU A 146 1.24 -11.64 -6.69
C LEU A 146 1.90 -12.13 -5.38
N GLU A 147 2.79 -13.12 -5.49
CA GLU A 147 3.60 -13.54 -4.34
C GLU A 147 4.49 -12.37 -3.91
N TRP A 148 4.32 -11.91 -2.66
CA TRP A 148 5.05 -10.76 -2.15
C TRP A 148 6.04 -11.16 -1.07
N PRO A 149 7.30 -10.68 -1.08
CA PRO A 149 8.19 -10.87 0.04
C PRO A 149 7.82 -9.92 1.20
N SER A 150 7.89 -10.38 2.44
CA SER A 150 7.64 -9.53 3.62
C SER A 150 8.69 -8.42 3.78
N GLN A 151 8.30 -7.30 4.38
CA GLN A 151 9.17 -6.12 4.60
C GLN A 151 9.78 -5.52 3.32
N SER A 152 9.07 -5.62 2.20
CA SER A 152 9.53 -5.12 0.88
C SER A 152 8.86 -3.80 0.52
N THR A 153 8.93 -2.82 1.40
CA THR A 153 8.36 -1.48 1.14
C THR A 153 9.09 -0.76 0.01
N ASP A 154 10.30 -1.19 -0.33
CA ASP A 154 11.10 -0.71 -1.46
C ASP A 154 10.68 -1.30 -2.81
N LEU A 155 9.98 -2.43 -2.80
CA LEU A 155 9.49 -3.08 -4.03
C LEU A 155 8.06 -2.64 -4.37
N ASN A 156 7.31 -2.11 -3.41
CA ASN A 156 5.95 -1.64 -3.65
C ASN A 156 5.99 -0.29 -4.38
N MET A 157 5.30 -0.19 -5.52
CA MET A 157 5.36 1.00 -6.36
C MET A 157 4.40 2.13 -5.95
N ILE A 158 3.61 1.94 -4.89
CA ILE A 158 2.60 2.90 -4.35
C ILE A 158 3.06 3.57 -3.05
#